data_AF-A0A0C3A3X7-F1
#
_entry.id   AF-A0A0C3A3X7-F1
#
_cell.length_a   1.000
_cell.length_b   1.000
_cell.length_c   1.000
_cell.angle_alpha   90.00
_cell.angle_beta   90.00
_cell.angle_gamma   90.00
#
_symmetry.space_group_name_H-M   'P 1'
#
loop_
_entity.id
_entity.type
_entity.pdbx_description
1 polymer ?
#
loop_
_entity_poly.entity_id
_entity_poly.type
_entity_poly.pdbx_seq_one_letter_code
_entity_poly.pdbx_strand_id
1 'polypeptide(L)'
;MPPPRGSPYLHLPYDGGPLTIHPLLAFYPSVAPVNYNLSHPVEHSLRPNVFASLSYRSASHFKSRLYEPATSPRLPTLTLSHPHLPWQPHIRSSKPASCIYVTVRDVLEALHAFLQCPVTLAEYKMLPSQADRNEVAVAFHARCERTQDRERTTKKGVIRLDFLRGRDVFMGLSCTRYGHDVWMLNVE
;
A
#
# COMPACT_ATOMS: atom_id res chain seq x y z
N MET A 1 -31.24 11.14 20.23
CA MET A 1 -29.88 11.60 20.59
C MET A 1 -29.15 11.95 19.29
N PRO A 2 -28.68 13.18 19.10
CA PRO A 2 -27.74 13.49 18.02
C PRO A 2 -26.32 13.05 18.42
N PRO A 3 -25.45 12.62 17.47
CA PRO A 3 -24.06 12.30 17.79
C PRO A 3 -23.22 13.56 18.05
N PRO A 4 -22.14 13.44 18.85
CA PRO A 4 -21.33 14.58 19.29
C PRO A 4 -20.49 15.18 18.16
N ARG A 5 -20.30 16.50 18.27
CA ARG A 5 -19.54 17.36 17.36
C ARG A 5 -18.03 17.16 17.47
N GLY A 6 -17.34 17.20 16.33
CA GLY A 6 -15.98 17.71 16.21
C GLY A 6 -14.86 16.66 16.21
N SER A 7 -14.56 16.10 15.04
CA SER A 7 -13.25 15.50 14.79
C SER A 7 -12.23 16.63 14.53
N PRO A 8 -11.05 16.64 15.17
CA PRO A 8 -10.09 17.76 15.11
C PRO A 8 -9.23 17.77 13.83
N TYR A 9 -9.60 17.04 12.77
CA TYR A 9 -8.93 17.16 11.49
C TYR A 9 -9.38 18.48 10.85
N LEU A 10 -8.55 19.51 11.06
CA LEU A 10 -8.59 20.79 10.37
C LEU A 10 -8.86 20.52 8.88
N HIS A 11 -10.10 20.79 8.45
CA HIS A 11 -10.45 20.94 7.06
C HIS A 11 -9.68 22.16 6.54
N LEU A 12 -8.51 21.92 5.96
CA LEU A 12 -7.94 22.89 5.04
C LEU A 12 -9.01 23.13 3.95
N PRO A 13 -9.40 24.39 3.68
CA PRO A 13 -10.38 24.69 2.65
C PRO A 13 -9.81 24.20 1.31
N TYR A 14 -10.45 23.16 0.77
CA TYR A 14 -10.04 22.55 -0.48
C TYR A 14 -10.56 23.41 -1.63
N ASP A 15 -9.64 24.09 -2.30
CA ASP A 15 -9.93 24.95 -3.45
C ASP A 15 -10.08 24.09 -4.72
N GLY A 16 -11.25 23.44 -4.86
CA GLY A 16 -11.93 23.07 -6.12
C GLY A 16 -11.26 22.19 -7.19
N GLY A 17 -9.98 21.80 -7.09
CA GLY A 17 -9.31 20.97 -8.11
C GLY A 17 -9.68 19.47 -8.05
N PRO A 18 -9.39 18.65 -9.07
CA PRO A 18 -9.45 17.21 -8.93
C PRO A 18 -8.31 16.71 -8.05
N LEU A 19 -8.61 15.86 -7.06
CA LEU A 19 -7.58 15.17 -6.29
C LEU A 19 -6.95 14.09 -7.17
N THR A 20 -5.63 14.19 -7.36
CA THR A 20 -4.85 13.29 -8.22
C THR A 20 -3.79 12.57 -7.39
N ILE A 21 -3.55 11.29 -7.69
CA ILE A 21 -2.43 10.53 -7.13
C ILE A 21 -1.18 10.75 -7.96
N HIS A 22 -0.03 10.73 -7.31
CA HIS A 22 1.27 10.84 -7.96
C HIS A 22 1.46 9.72 -9.02
N PRO A 23 2.04 10.00 -10.21
CA PRO A 23 2.17 9.02 -11.28
C PRO A 23 2.90 7.72 -10.92
N LEU A 24 3.84 7.76 -9.96
CA LEU A 24 4.53 6.55 -9.45
C LEU A 24 3.63 5.64 -8.60
N LEU A 25 2.50 6.15 -8.15
CA LEU A 25 1.49 5.42 -7.39
C LEU A 25 0.23 5.16 -8.22
N ALA A 26 0.07 5.75 -9.40
CA ALA A 26 -1.14 5.61 -10.18
C ALA A 26 -1.29 4.20 -10.76
N PHE A 27 -2.49 3.63 -10.68
CA PHE A 27 -2.80 2.35 -11.30
C PHE A 27 -3.02 2.50 -12.81
N TYR A 28 -2.29 1.72 -13.60
CA TYR A 28 -2.55 1.51 -15.02
C TYR A 28 -2.67 0.00 -15.28
N PRO A 29 -3.82 -0.49 -15.80
CA PRO A 29 -4.07 -1.92 -15.93
C PRO A 29 -3.02 -2.71 -16.72
N SER A 30 -2.32 -2.07 -17.65
CA SER A 30 -1.39 -2.74 -18.57
C SER A 30 0.09 -2.54 -18.21
N VAL A 31 0.42 -1.59 -17.34
CA VAL A 31 1.82 -1.26 -17.02
C VAL A 31 1.94 -0.60 -15.66
N ALA A 32 2.48 -1.32 -14.68
CA ALA A 32 2.78 -0.72 -13.38
C ALA A 32 3.82 0.41 -13.53
N PRO A 33 3.64 1.56 -12.86
CA PRO A 33 4.57 2.68 -12.98
C PRO A 33 5.95 2.38 -12.36
N VAL A 34 5.99 1.41 -11.44
CA VAL A 34 7.19 0.92 -10.78
C VAL A 34 7.19 -0.60 -10.76
N ASN A 35 8.37 -1.20 -10.78
CA ASN A 35 8.53 -2.61 -10.48
C ASN A 35 8.73 -2.72 -8.97
N TYR A 36 7.76 -3.28 -8.25
CA TYR A 36 7.84 -3.38 -6.79
C TYR A 36 7.19 -4.66 -6.27
N ASN A 37 8.02 -5.54 -5.69
CA ASN A 37 7.54 -6.71 -4.97
C ASN A 37 7.36 -6.38 -3.49
N LEU A 38 6.11 -6.44 -3.02
CA LEU A 38 5.64 -6.13 -1.66
C LEU A 38 6.12 -7.13 -0.60
N SER A 39 6.71 -8.26 -1.00
CA SER A 39 7.38 -9.19 -0.09
C SER A 39 8.71 -8.63 0.45
N HIS A 40 9.25 -7.58 -0.16
CA HIS A 40 10.55 -7.02 0.17
C HIS A 40 10.48 -5.51 0.50
N PRO A 41 11.42 -5.02 1.34
CA PRO A 41 11.56 -3.59 1.59
C PRO A 41 11.76 -2.78 0.32
N VAL A 42 11.33 -1.52 0.36
CA VAL A 42 11.44 -0.56 -0.75
C VAL A 42 12.87 -0.49 -1.29
N GLU A 43 13.86 -0.44 -0.41
CA GLU A 43 15.28 -0.35 -0.78
C GLU A 43 15.74 -1.53 -1.65
N HIS A 44 15.15 -2.71 -1.44
CA HIS A 44 15.60 -3.95 -2.06
C HIS A 44 14.87 -4.23 -3.37
N SER A 45 13.55 -4.02 -3.45
CA SER A 45 12.77 -4.42 -4.63
C SER A 45 12.24 -3.27 -5.49
N LEU A 46 12.13 -2.03 -4.98
CA LEU A 46 11.57 -0.94 -5.77
C LEU A 46 12.53 -0.50 -6.88
N ARG A 47 12.08 -0.58 -8.13
CA ARG A 47 12.83 -0.12 -9.31
C ARG A 47 11.91 0.70 -10.24
N PRO A 48 12.46 1.68 -10.99
CA PRO A 48 11.69 2.35 -12.03
C PRO A 48 11.24 1.34 -13.09
N ASN A 49 10.00 1.47 -13.58
CA ASN A 49 9.58 0.74 -14.77
C ASN A 49 9.83 1.59 -16.01
N VAL A 50 10.88 1.26 -16.77
CA VAL A 50 11.24 1.99 -17.99
C VAL A 50 10.22 1.86 -19.10
N PHE A 51 9.35 0.83 -19.07
CA PHE A 51 8.24 0.69 -19.99
C PHE A 51 7.10 1.67 -19.68
N ALA A 52 6.97 2.11 -18.42
CA ALA A 52 5.97 3.09 -18.01
C ALA A 52 6.41 4.53 -18.33
N SER A 53 7.69 4.86 -18.11
CA SER A 53 8.24 6.14 -18.53
C SER A 53 9.76 6.14 -18.66
N LEU A 54 10.24 6.70 -19.77
CA LEU A 54 11.67 6.90 -20.02
C LEU A 54 12.29 7.98 -19.11
N SER A 55 11.48 8.84 -18.48
CA SER A 55 11.97 9.90 -17.58
C SER A 55 12.60 9.37 -16.29
N TYR A 56 12.38 8.08 -16.00
CA TYR A 56 12.87 7.41 -14.77
C TYR A 56 14.12 6.57 -14.98
N ARG A 57 14.78 6.65 -16.16
CA ARG A 57 16.04 5.92 -16.43
C ARG A 57 17.17 6.30 -15.47
N SER A 58 17.21 7.56 -15.02
CA SER A 58 18.19 8.00 -14.03
C SER A 58 17.76 7.58 -12.63
N ALA A 59 18.54 6.68 -12.01
CA ALA A 59 18.25 6.18 -10.67
C ALA A 59 18.23 7.29 -9.60
N SER A 60 19.06 8.33 -9.73
CA SER A 60 19.06 9.47 -8.81
C SER A 60 17.79 10.30 -8.95
N HIS A 61 17.34 10.53 -10.19
CA HIS A 61 16.09 11.23 -10.47
C HIS A 61 14.88 10.44 -9.96
N PHE A 62 14.82 9.12 -10.22
CA PHE A 62 13.76 8.28 -9.67
C PHE A 62 13.69 8.33 -8.14
N LYS A 63 14.85 8.26 -7.47
CA LYS A 63 14.92 8.35 -6.00
C LYS A 63 14.41 9.68 -5.46
N SER A 64 14.66 10.82 -6.13
CA SER A 64 14.15 12.11 -5.67
C SER A 64 12.61 12.19 -5.76
N ARG A 65 12.01 11.58 -6.79
CA ARG A 65 10.54 11.50 -6.94
C ARG A 65 9.85 10.78 -5.79
N LEU A 66 10.54 9.88 -5.07
CA LEU A 66 9.95 9.18 -3.93
C LEU A 66 9.64 10.12 -2.75
N TYR A 67 10.30 11.28 -2.68
CA TYR A 67 10.06 12.28 -1.64
C TYR A 67 9.04 13.34 -2.06
N GLU A 68 8.50 13.24 -3.28
CA GLU A 68 7.41 14.11 -3.72
C GLU A 68 6.10 13.73 -3.03
N PRO A 69 5.14 14.67 -2.93
CA PRO A 69 3.82 14.39 -2.37
C PRO A 69 3.12 13.25 -3.10
N ALA A 70 2.45 12.38 -2.34
CA ALA A 70 1.67 11.27 -2.89
C ALA A 70 0.42 11.74 -3.65
N THR A 71 -0.10 12.93 -3.35
CA THR A 71 -1.27 13.51 -4.02
C THR A 71 -1.06 14.98 -4.38
N SER A 72 -1.84 15.43 -5.37
CA SER A 72 -2.06 16.84 -5.67
C SER A 72 -3.55 17.14 -5.66
N PRO A 73 -4.07 18.03 -4.78
CA PRO A 73 -3.35 18.69 -3.69
C PRO A 73 -2.75 17.73 -2.65
N ARG A 74 -1.74 18.20 -1.92
CA ARG A 74 -0.96 17.41 -0.94
C ARG A 74 -1.84 17.07 0.27
N LEU A 75 -2.02 15.78 0.57
CA LEU A 75 -2.82 15.33 1.71
C LEU A 75 -1.94 14.94 2.91
N PRO A 76 -2.39 15.19 4.15
CA PRO A 76 -1.70 14.79 5.37
C PRO A 76 -1.82 13.29 5.67
N THR A 77 -2.85 12.64 5.13
CA THR A 77 -3.16 11.24 5.34
C THR A 77 -3.75 10.61 4.08
N LEU A 78 -3.55 9.30 3.92
CA LEU A 78 -4.24 8.49 2.91
C LEU A 78 -4.75 7.21 3.57
N THR A 79 -5.89 6.70 3.13
CA THR A 79 -6.44 5.42 3.57
C THR A 79 -6.40 4.45 2.39
N LEU A 80 -5.79 3.27 2.55
CA LEU A 80 -5.80 2.26 1.49
C LEU A 80 -6.86 1.19 1.77
N SER A 81 -7.39 0.61 0.70
CA SER A 81 -8.36 -0.49 0.76
C SER A 81 -8.04 -1.55 -0.29
N HIS A 82 -8.41 -2.79 -0.01
CA HIS A 82 -8.31 -3.89 -0.96
C HIS A 82 -9.41 -4.91 -0.66
N PRO A 83 -10.10 -5.50 -1.67
CA PRO A 83 -11.24 -6.39 -1.44
C PRO A 83 -10.93 -7.61 -0.55
N HIS A 84 -9.69 -8.12 -0.62
CA HIS A 84 -9.25 -9.27 0.19
C HIS A 84 -8.63 -8.89 1.54
N LEU A 85 -8.49 -7.60 1.85
CA LEU A 85 -7.95 -7.14 3.12
C LEU A 85 -9.07 -6.57 4.00
N PRO A 86 -9.38 -7.18 5.16
CA PRO A 86 -10.37 -6.62 6.08
C PRO A 86 -9.89 -5.33 6.78
N TRP A 87 -8.60 -5.00 6.69
CA TRP A 87 -8.02 -3.80 7.29
C TRP A 87 -7.76 -2.71 6.26
N GLN A 88 -7.82 -1.46 6.70
CA GLN A 88 -7.50 -0.29 5.91
C GLN A 88 -6.31 0.44 6.54
N PRO A 89 -5.09 0.36 5.98
CA PRO A 89 -3.96 1.08 6.53
C PRO A 89 -4.14 2.59 6.34
N HIS A 90 -3.95 3.32 7.42
CA HIS A 90 -3.95 4.79 7.43
C HIS A 90 -2.51 5.28 7.34
N ILE A 91 -2.14 5.80 6.18
CA ILE A 91 -0.81 6.27 5.86
C ILE A 91 -0.66 7.71 6.36
N ARG A 92 0.45 7.99 7.02
CA ARG A 92 0.84 9.33 7.50
C ARG A 92 2.29 9.59 7.08
N SER A 93 2.69 10.86 7.09
CA SER A 93 4.10 11.24 6.92
C SER A 93 4.99 10.51 7.95
N SER A 94 6.10 9.92 7.49
CA SER A 94 7.13 9.35 8.35
C SER A 94 7.90 10.40 9.16
N LYS A 95 7.84 11.67 8.74
CA LYS A 95 8.52 12.81 9.38
C LYS A 95 7.51 13.93 9.65
N PRO A 96 6.53 13.72 10.54
CA PRO A 96 5.42 14.67 10.72
C PRO A 96 5.88 16.04 11.24
N ALA A 97 7.02 16.12 11.93
CA ALA A 97 7.59 17.37 12.43
C ALA A 97 8.16 18.28 11.32
N SER A 98 8.54 17.73 10.17
CA SER A 98 9.17 18.48 9.07
C SER A 98 8.41 18.37 7.74
N CYS A 99 7.48 17.42 7.61
CA CYS A 99 6.65 17.21 6.44
C CYS A 99 5.23 16.87 6.87
N ILE A 100 4.29 17.79 6.62
CA ILE A 100 2.88 17.64 7.01
C ILE A 100 2.03 16.86 6.00
N TYR A 101 2.64 16.38 4.91
CA TYR A 101 1.96 15.63 3.85
C TYR A 101 2.60 14.26 3.64
N VAL A 102 1.82 13.34 3.10
CA VAL A 102 2.26 11.98 2.73
C VAL A 102 3.07 12.06 1.44
N THR A 103 4.26 11.44 1.43
CA THR A 103 5.10 11.29 0.24
C THR A 103 4.87 9.93 -0.45
N VAL A 104 5.36 9.78 -1.69
CA VAL A 104 5.36 8.49 -2.40
C VAL A 104 6.06 7.41 -1.58
N ARG A 105 7.20 7.75 -0.95
CA ARG A 105 7.97 6.85 -0.10
C ARG A 105 7.17 6.40 1.12
N ASP A 106 6.49 7.33 1.79
CA ASP A 106 5.66 7.01 2.96
C ASP A 106 4.58 5.98 2.61
N VAL A 107 3.95 6.11 1.44
CA VAL A 107 2.93 5.14 0.96
C VAL A 107 3.53 3.75 0.79
N LEU A 108 4.63 3.64 0.06
CA LEU A 108 5.23 2.33 -0.27
C LEU A 108 5.81 1.65 0.98
N GLU A 109 6.48 2.40 1.86
CA GLU A 109 7.06 1.85 3.09
C GLU A 109 5.99 1.44 4.09
N ALA A 110 4.98 2.30 4.32
CA ALA A 110 3.89 1.98 5.23
C ALA A 110 3.03 0.82 4.71
N LEU A 111 2.82 0.72 3.40
CA LEU A 111 2.14 -0.42 2.77
C LEU A 111 2.92 -1.71 3.00
N HIS A 112 4.23 -1.73 2.75
CA HIS A 112 5.07 -2.88 3.03
C HIS A 112 5.02 -3.28 4.50
N ALA A 113 5.26 -2.33 5.42
CA ALA A 113 5.24 -2.61 6.85
C ALA A 113 3.90 -3.19 7.30
N PHE A 114 2.80 -2.63 6.79
CA PHE A 114 1.44 -3.11 7.05
C PHE A 114 1.21 -4.54 6.54
N LEU A 115 1.62 -4.86 5.30
CA LEU A 115 1.47 -6.20 4.72
C LEU A 115 2.35 -7.25 5.43
N GLN A 116 3.45 -6.81 6.02
CA GLN A 116 4.35 -7.65 6.79
C GLN A 116 3.86 -7.95 8.22
N CYS A 117 2.73 -7.38 8.67
CA CYS A 117 2.19 -7.67 9.99
C CYS A 117 1.67 -9.12 10.09
N PRO A 118 2.02 -9.88 11.15
CA PRO A 118 1.40 -11.15 11.47
C PRO A 118 -0.11 -11.00 11.69
N VAL A 119 -0.86 -12.01 11.29
CA VAL A 119 -2.31 -12.09 11.45
C VAL A 119 -2.64 -12.94 12.66
N THR A 120 -3.52 -12.42 13.52
CA THR A 120 -4.00 -13.15 14.70
C THR A 120 -4.99 -14.25 14.29
N LEU A 121 -5.19 -15.25 15.16
CA LEU A 121 -6.19 -16.29 14.92
C LEU A 121 -7.61 -15.72 14.77
N ALA A 122 -7.94 -14.65 15.51
CA ALA A 122 -9.24 -13.99 15.42
C ALA A 122 -9.45 -13.37 14.03
N GLU A 123 -8.48 -12.61 13.54
CA GLU A 123 -8.51 -12.02 12.20
C GLU A 123 -8.55 -13.09 11.10
N TYR A 124 -7.78 -14.18 11.24
CA TYR A 124 -7.82 -15.29 10.29
C TYR A 124 -9.20 -15.95 10.23
N LYS A 125 -9.88 -16.08 11.38
CA LYS A 125 -11.24 -16.62 11.46
C LYS A 125 -12.30 -15.71 10.85
N MET A 126 -12.01 -14.42 10.64
CA MET A 126 -12.91 -13.48 9.95
C MET A 126 -12.98 -13.71 8.44
N LEU A 127 -12.12 -14.55 7.86
CA LEU A 127 -12.25 -14.94 6.45
C LEU A 127 -13.63 -15.58 6.19
N PRO A 128 -14.33 -15.17 5.12
CA PRO A 128 -15.77 -15.44 4.97
C PRO A 128 -16.08 -16.90 4.64
N SER A 129 -15.13 -17.64 4.06
CA SER A 129 -15.31 -19.05 3.73
C SER A 129 -14.08 -19.90 4.01
N GLN A 130 -14.27 -21.22 4.03
CA GLN A 130 -13.16 -22.18 4.10
C GLN A 130 -12.29 -22.14 2.84
N ALA A 131 -12.87 -21.81 1.68
CA ALA A 131 -12.11 -21.65 0.44
C ALA A 131 -11.11 -20.48 0.56
N ASP A 132 -11.53 -19.34 1.11
CA ASP A 132 -10.63 -18.20 1.32
C ASP A 132 -9.50 -18.54 2.30
N ARG A 133 -9.81 -19.31 3.36
CA ARG A 133 -8.78 -19.81 4.29
C ARG A 133 -7.77 -20.71 3.60
N ASN A 134 -8.23 -21.60 2.72
CA ASN A 134 -7.34 -22.48 1.97
C ASN A 134 -6.42 -21.67 1.04
N GLU A 135 -6.92 -20.66 0.35
CA GLU A 135 -6.10 -19.80 -0.52
C GLU A 135 -5.06 -18.99 0.27
N VAL A 136 -5.42 -18.46 1.44
CA VAL A 136 -4.45 -17.80 2.34
C VAL A 136 -3.40 -18.79 2.85
N ALA A 137 -3.79 -20.02 3.21
CA ALA A 137 -2.85 -21.05 3.63
C ALA A 137 -1.89 -21.43 2.50
N VAL A 138 -2.37 -21.57 1.26
CA VAL A 138 -1.53 -21.80 0.07
C VAL A 138 -0.53 -20.67 -0.11
N ALA A 139 -0.95 -19.41 -0.01
CA ALA A 139 -0.07 -18.26 -0.14
C ALA A 139 1.00 -18.21 0.97
N PHE A 140 0.62 -18.50 2.22
CA PHE A 140 1.54 -18.65 3.35
C PHE A 140 2.61 -19.71 3.07
N HIS A 141 2.19 -20.91 2.65
CA HIS A 141 3.13 -21.99 2.35
C HIS A 141 4.05 -21.64 1.17
N ALA A 142 3.51 -21.08 0.09
CA ALA A 142 4.30 -20.63 -1.05
C ALA A 142 5.34 -19.56 -0.66
N ARG A 143 4.99 -18.62 0.24
CA ARG A 143 5.94 -17.65 0.79
C ARG A 143 7.03 -18.33 1.62
N CYS A 144 6.69 -19.32 2.44
CA CYS A 144 7.66 -20.09 3.22
C CYS A 144 8.63 -20.92 2.36
N GLU A 145 8.19 -21.40 1.17
CA GLU A 145 9.08 -22.11 0.25
C GLU A 145 10.02 -21.18 -0.54
N ARG A 146 9.59 -19.94 -0.85
CA ARG A 146 10.39 -18.98 -1.65
C ARG A 146 11.51 -18.29 -0.87
N THR A 147 11.49 -18.35 0.46
CA THR A 147 12.43 -17.64 1.32
C THR A 147 13.68 -18.47 1.62
N GLN A 148 14.83 -17.79 1.80
CA GLN A 148 16.06 -18.46 2.21
C GLN A 148 16.02 -18.88 3.68
N ASP A 149 15.30 -18.15 4.53
CA ASP A 149 15.15 -18.43 5.97
C ASP A 149 13.74 -18.96 6.26
N ARG A 150 13.51 -20.22 5.87
CA ARG A 150 12.23 -20.91 6.01
C ARG A 150 11.77 -20.99 7.47
N GLU A 151 12.69 -21.23 8.40
CA GLU A 151 12.36 -21.35 9.82
C GLU A 151 11.79 -20.04 10.37
N ARG A 152 12.48 -18.92 10.15
CA ARG A 152 11.99 -17.60 10.59
C ARG A 152 10.68 -17.22 9.91
N THR A 153 10.56 -17.51 8.62
CA THR A 153 9.37 -17.18 7.84
C THR A 153 8.15 -17.99 8.31
N THR A 154 8.35 -19.27 8.64
CA THR A 154 7.32 -20.16 9.20
C THR A 154 6.92 -19.72 10.60
N LYS A 155 7.89 -19.37 11.46
CA LYS A 155 7.63 -18.87 12.82
C LYS A 155 6.84 -17.56 12.85
N LYS A 156 6.95 -16.73 11.81
CA LYS A 156 6.15 -15.51 11.66
C LYS A 156 4.65 -15.81 11.46
N GLY A 157 4.31 -17.03 11.04
CA GLY A 157 2.95 -17.44 10.72
C GLY A 157 2.38 -16.70 9.51
N VAL A 158 1.06 -16.73 9.38
CA VAL A 158 0.32 -16.00 8.35
C VAL A 158 0.51 -14.49 8.56
N ILE A 159 0.80 -13.76 7.49
CA ILE A 159 0.90 -12.29 7.48
C ILE A 159 -0.18 -11.70 6.57
N ARG A 160 -0.42 -10.39 6.67
CA ARG A 160 -1.43 -9.71 5.86
C ARG A 160 -1.17 -9.81 4.35
N LEU A 161 0.09 -9.92 3.92
CA LEU A 161 0.44 -10.19 2.52
C LEU A 161 -0.17 -11.51 2.01
N ASP A 162 -0.28 -12.55 2.85
CA ASP A 162 -0.83 -13.85 2.44
C ASP A 162 -2.33 -13.75 2.07
N PHE A 163 -3.03 -12.72 2.57
CA PHE A 163 -4.41 -12.41 2.19
C PHE A 163 -4.52 -11.89 0.74
N LEU A 164 -3.41 -11.48 0.12
CA LEU A 164 -3.35 -11.14 -1.30
C LEU A 164 -3.17 -12.38 -2.20
N ARG A 165 -3.14 -13.59 -1.61
CA ARG A 165 -3.24 -14.87 -2.35
C ARG A 165 -2.16 -15.04 -3.43
N GLY A 166 -0.95 -14.61 -3.12
CA GLY A 166 0.21 -14.69 -4.03
C GLY A 166 0.40 -13.48 -4.93
N ARG A 167 -0.53 -12.51 -4.93
CA ARG A 167 -0.40 -11.24 -5.67
C ARG A 167 0.48 -10.27 -4.89
N ASP A 168 1.79 -10.36 -5.12
CA ASP A 168 2.81 -9.61 -4.39
C ASP A 168 3.44 -8.47 -5.20
N VAL A 169 2.99 -8.23 -6.44
CA VAL A 169 3.46 -7.12 -7.27
C VAL A 169 2.53 -5.91 -7.12
N PHE A 170 3.09 -4.76 -6.74
CA PHE A 170 2.34 -3.51 -6.66
C PHE A 170 2.04 -2.96 -8.06
N MET A 171 0.76 -2.78 -8.38
CA MET A 171 0.31 -2.26 -9.68
C MET A 171 -0.12 -0.80 -9.63
N GLY A 172 -0.34 -0.24 -8.43
CA GLY A 172 -0.74 1.15 -8.24
C GLY A 172 -1.99 1.30 -7.36
N LEU A 173 -2.44 2.54 -7.27
CA LEU A 173 -3.58 3.02 -6.51
C LEU A 173 -4.60 3.65 -7.46
N SER A 174 -5.87 3.34 -7.27
CA SER A 174 -6.99 3.92 -8.01
C SER A 174 -7.99 4.60 -7.07
N CYS A 175 -8.67 5.63 -7.55
CA CYS A 175 -9.70 6.33 -6.76
C CYS A 175 -10.84 5.37 -6.37
N THR A 176 -11.50 5.67 -5.26
CA THR A 176 -12.71 4.95 -4.83
C THR A 176 -13.90 5.90 -4.69
N ARG A 177 -15.07 5.32 -4.43
CA ARG A 177 -16.29 6.08 -4.10
C ARG A 177 -16.45 6.31 -2.59
N TYR A 178 -15.53 5.79 -1.75
CA TYR A 178 -15.67 5.75 -0.30
C TYR A 178 -15.13 6.99 0.43
N GLY A 179 -14.47 7.89 -0.30
CA GLY A 179 -13.88 9.11 0.23
C GLY A 179 -12.81 9.62 -0.72
N HIS A 180 -12.47 10.91 -0.63
CA HIS A 180 -11.42 11.49 -1.46
C HIS A 180 -10.03 10.99 -1.05
N ASP A 181 -9.83 10.66 0.22
CA ASP A 181 -8.58 10.13 0.77
C ASP A 181 -8.48 8.59 0.74
N VAL A 182 -9.51 7.90 0.25
CA VAL A 182 -9.57 6.42 0.19
C VAL A 182 -9.18 5.92 -1.18
N TRP A 183 -8.06 5.20 -1.24
CA TRP A 183 -7.49 4.65 -2.46
C TRP A 183 -7.57 3.12 -2.48
N MET A 184 -7.86 2.54 -3.64
CA MET A 184 -7.85 1.09 -3.83
C MET A 184 -6.46 0.65 -4.27
N LEU A 185 -5.88 -0.27 -3.50
CA LEU A 185 -4.64 -0.96 -3.86
C LEU A 185 -4.93 -1.95 -4.99
N ASN A 186 -4.09 -1.93 -6.02
CA ASN A 186 -4.10 -2.91 -7.10
C ASN A 186 -2.81 -3.72 -7.06
N VAL A 187 -2.93 -5.04 -7.16
CA VAL A 187 -1.81 -5.99 -7.14
C VAL A 187 -1.99 -7.10 -8.18
N GLU A 188 -0.86 -7.63 -8.65
CA GLU A 188 -0.76 -8.78 -9.56
C GLU A 188 0.02 -9.93 -8.91
#